data_AF-A0A160A5S0-F1
#
_entry.id   AF-A0A160A5S0-F1
#
_cell.length_a   1.000
_cell.length_b   1.000
_cell.length_c   1.000
_cell.angle_alpha   90.00
_cell.angle_beta   90.00
_cell.angle_gamma   90.00
#
_symmetry.space_group_name_H-M   'P 1'
#
loop_
_entity.id
_entity.type
_entity.pdbx_description
1 polymer ?
#
loop_
_entity_poly.entity_id
_entity_poly.type
_entity_poly.pdbx_seq_one_letter_code
_entity_poly.pdbx_strand_id
1 'polypeptide(L)'
;MTTHNSFIRTTAVAVVALASVWQLGGDAWGAGAPAEGKEEPWYQAWLQVTADSSVDIHRTTPWLRWRTDMDTLYRGDTTGQGLDAFEKGMLPKAVGVPENEWIYDWITHASGSAGTVFSSTTRSLAWAQNYAKEWVYEFTAPHGIDQVPSGGPFPRDQEISFPGGVKGHFIKQACHKDDLAKCRPNPNYRAPTGRESMQDVAAISINWSRLTPPEGLAWVTTKQSLWAVGSTTINPVQGADALSNGLRGWNSLPPSLRSARWLEDSTARSLVVAFRDYSEAKLWATQEAKNGGWVYEVRPNSVAVDLSIPSAGSREGAYAFIGGIKGGLLMNARRFEKGVSQPVECIGIEKEACRLENLHQ
;
A
#
# COMPACT_ATOMS: atom_id res chain seq x y z
N MET A 1 64.32 -59.19 14.05
CA MET A 1 64.14 -59.73 12.69
C MET A 1 62.70 -60.16 12.54
N THR A 2 61.90 -59.40 11.78
CA THR A 2 60.96 -59.83 10.72
C THR A 2 60.01 -58.67 10.45
N THR A 3 60.21 -58.08 9.28
CA THR A 3 59.39 -57.09 8.59
C THR A 3 58.03 -57.66 8.19
N HIS A 4 56.98 -56.83 8.19
CA HIS A 4 55.93 -56.95 7.17
C HIS A 4 55.56 -55.57 6.61
N ASN A 5 55.56 -55.55 5.27
CA ASN A 5 55.41 -54.41 4.38
C ASN A 5 53.96 -53.94 4.23
N SER A 6 53.85 -52.64 3.95
CA SER A 6 52.97 -51.97 2.96
C SER A 6 51.49 -52.37 2.85
N PHE A 7 50.61 -51.38 2.93
CA PHE A 7 49.91 -50.78 1.79
C PHE A 7 48.80 -49.88 2.36
N ILE A 8 49.03 -48.56 2.38
CA ILE A 8 47.97 -47.58 2.61
C ILE A 8 47.21 -47.48 1.28
N ARG A 9 46.05 -48.13 1.21
CA ARG A 9 45.01 -47.80 0.21
C ARG A 9 44.22 -46.63 0.77
N THR A 10 44.52 -45.42 0.29
CA THR A 10 43.64 -44.26 0.41
C THR A 10 42.44 -44.49 -0.50
N THR A 11 41.33 -44.94 0.05
CA THR A 11 40.01 -44.82 -0.58
C THR A 11 39.64 -43.34 -0.62
N ALA A 12 39.76 -42.73 -1.79
CA ALA A 12 39.13 -41.45 -2.09
C ALA A 12 37.61 -41.67 -2.12
N VAL A 13 36.93 -41.31 -1.03
CA VAL A 13 35.47 -41.13 -1.05
C VAL A 13 35.24 -39.78 -1.71
N ALA A 14 34.88 -39.82 -3.00
CA ALA A 14 34.33 -38.67 -3.69
C ALA A 14 32.99 -38.32 -3.01
N VAL A 15 33.03 -37.39 -2.05
CA VAL A 15 31.83 -36.72 -1.56
C VAL A 15 31.36 -35.84 -2.70
N VAL A 16 30.39 -36.34 -3.45
CA VAL A 16 29.56 -35.51 -4.32
C VAL A 16 28.78 -34.59 -3.38
N ALA A 17 29.40 -33.46 -3.03
CA ALA A 17 28.67 -32.32 -2.52
C ALA A 17 27.79 -31.87 -3.68
N LEU A 18 26.54 -32.35 -3.70
CA LEU A 18 25.46 -31.63 -4.32
C LEU A 18 25.39 -30.28 -3.61
N ALA A 19 26.18 -29.33 -4.10
CA ALA A 19 25.87 -27.93 -3.96
C ALA A 19 24.53 -27.76 -4.66
N SER A 20 23.44 -28.00 -3.93
CA SER A 20 22.20 -27.31 -4.19
C SER A 20 22.54 -25.84 -4.03
N VAL A 21 22.87 -25.23 -5.16
CA VAL A 21 22.86 -23.78 -5.28
C VAL A 21 21.41 -23.42 -5.00
N TRP A 22 21.12 -23.03 -3.77
CA TRP A 22 19.92 -22.28 -3.45
C TRP A 22 20.08 -20.96 -4.19
N GLN A 23 19.74 -20.95 -5.47
CA GLN A 23 19.42 -19.72 -6.17
C GLN A 23 18.19 -19.18 -5.44
N LEU A 24 18.41 -18.19 -4.56
CA LEU A 24 17.37 -17.26 -4.19
C LEU A 24 16.86 -16.64 -5.49
N GLY A 25 15.77 -17.20 -6.02
CA GLY A 25 15.01 -16.59 -7.10
C GLY A 25 14.59 -15.21 -6.63
N GLY A 26 14.92 -14.20 -7.43
CA GLY A 26 14.55 -12.80 -7.22
C GLY A 26 13.06 -12.56 -7.45
N ASP A 27 12.20 -13.32 -6.79
CA ASP A 27 10.74 -13.18 -6.83
C ASP A 27 10.25 -12.64 -5.48
N ALA A 28 10.69 -11.43 -5.18
CA ALA A 28 10.00 -10.53 -4.27
C ALA A 28 9.61 -9.29 -5.09
N TRP A 29 8.43 -9.31 -5.69
CA TRP A 29 7.81 -8.16 -6.36
C TRP A 29 7.28 -7.14 -5.34
N GLY A 30 8.14 -6.80 -4.38
CA GLY A 30 7.89 -5.85 -3.31
C GLY A 30 9.25 -5.50 -2.73
N ALA A 31 9.75 -4.31 -3.12
CA ALA A 31 11.06 -3.74 -2.84
C ALA A 31 12.20 -4.75 -2.68
N GLY A 32 13.09 -4.77 -3.66
CA GLY A 32 14.35 -5.50 -3.56
C GLY A 32 14.97 -5.31 -2.18
N ALA A 33 15.20 -6.43 -1.49
CA ALA A 33 16.08 -6.42 -0.34
C ALA A 33 17.40 -5.75 -0.75
N PRO A 34 18.01 -4.92 0.10
CA PRO A 34 19.22 -4.20 -0.25
C PRO A 34 20.28 -5.18 -0.72
N ALA A 35 20.78 -4.97 -1.94
CA ALA A 35 21.94 -5.68 -2.43
C ALA A 35 23.11 -5.39 -1.48
N GLU A 36 23.68 -6.45 -0.90
CA GLU A 36 24.92 -6.50 -0.11
C GLU A 36 25.43 -5.14 0.42
N GLY A 37 24.86 -4.69 1.54
CA GLY A 37 25.48 -3.70 2.41
C GLY A 37 25.55 -2.25 1.91
N LYS A 38 24.92 -1.90 0.78
CA LYS A 38 24.76 -0.50 0.37
C LYS A 38 23.37 0.02 0.72
N GLU A 39 23.36 1.09 1.50
CA GLU A 39 22.15 1.80 1.92
C GLU A 39 21.46 2.45 0.71
N GLU A 40 20.14 2.27 0.61
CA GLU A 40 19.37 2.66 -0.57
C GLU A 40 19.38 4.19 -0.76
N PRO A 41 19.58 4.73 -1.98
CA PRO A 41 19.68 6.18 -2.19
C PRO A 41 18.50 6.99 -1.64
N TRP A 42 17.29 6.43 -1.69
CA TRP A 42 16.10 7.06 -1.16
C TRP A 42 16.09 7.11 0.38
N TYR A 43 16.68 6.11 1.04
CA TYR A 43 16.79 6.07 2.49
C TYR A 43 17.75 7.15 2.98
N GLN A 44 18.87 7.35 2.29
CA GLN A 44 19.77 8.47 2.55
C GLN A 44 19.06 9.82 2.37
N ALA A 45 18.29 9.98 1.30
CA ALA A 45 17.53 11.19 1.05
C ALA A 45 16.50 11.47 2.16
N TRP A 46 15.80 10.43 2.64
CA TRP A 46 14.90 10.51 3.79
C TRP A 46 15.61 10.97 5.06
N LEU A 47 16.76 10.39 5.38
CA LEU A 47 17.56 10.78 6.55
C LEU A 47 17.98 12.25 6.53
N GLN A 48 18.11 12.87 5.35
CA GLN A 48 18.43 14.30 5.25
C GLN A 48 17.26 15.18 5.70
N VAL A 49 16.01 14.77 5.46
CA VAL A 49 14.82 15.60 5.72
C VAL A 49 14.06 15.27 6.99
N THR A 50 14.14 14.02 7.47
CA THR A 50 13.24 13.51 8.51
C THR A 50 13.57 14.05 9.90
N ALA A 51 12.55 14.48 10.64
CA ALA A 51 12.70 14.88 12.04
C ALA A 51 12.80 13.68 12.99
N ASP A 52 12.18 12.55 12.62
CA ASP A 52 12.14 11.32 13.40
C ASP A 52 12.57 10.13 12.55
N SER A 53 13.86 9.81 12.63
CA SER A 53 14.47 8.66 11.95
C SER A 53 14.20 7.31 12.63
N SER A 54 13.44 7.27 13.73
CA SER A 54 13.01 6.01 14.35
C SER A 54 11.81 5.38 13.65
N VAL A 55 11.17 6.08 12.71
CA VAL A 55 10.09 5.52 11.88
C VAL A 55 10.65 4.41 11.00
N ASP A 56 10.07 3.22 11.10
CA ASP A 56 10.40 2.10 10.21
C ASP A 56 9.78 2.31 8.82
N ILE A 57 10.48 3.11 8.02
CA ILE A 57 10.02 3.58 6.73
C ILE A 57 9.87 2.47 5.68
N HIS A 58 10.62 1.38 5.80
CA HIS A 58 10.49 0.21 4.94
C HIS A 58 9.15 -0.52 5.13
N ARG A 59 8.43 -0.25 6.24
CA ARG A 59 7.11 -0.81 6.52
C ARG A 59 5.94 0.09 6.11
N THR A 60 6.21 1.27 5.55
CA THR A 60 5.19 2.22 5.07
C THR A 60 4.30 1.57 4.01
N THR A 61 2.96 1.63 4.11
CA THR A 61 2.04 1.08 3.08
C THR A 61 1.59 2.16 2.08
N PRO A 62 1.30 1.88 0.80
CA PRO A 62 0.62 0.68 0.26
C PRO A 62 1.54 -0.29 -0.48
N TRP A 63 1.60 -1.53 0.00
CA TRP A 63 2.25 -2.64 -0.72
C TRP A 63 1.20 -3.72 -0.86
N LEU A 64 1.19 -4.44 -1.98
CA LEU A 64 0.37 -5.64 -2.07
C LEU A 64 0.90 -6.69 -1.10
N ARG A 65 0.08 -7.00 -0.10
CA ARG A 65 0.35 -8.05 0.88
C ARG A 65 -0.42 -9.29 0.48
N TRP A 66 0.32 -10.27 -0.02
CA TRP A 66 -0.20 -11.60 -0.30
C TRP A 66 -0.48 -12.33 1.02
N ARG A 67 -1.66 -12.92 1.16
CA ARG A 67 -1.94 -13.80 2.31
C ARG A 67 -1.13 -15.09 2.21
N THR A 68 -0.76 -15.62 3.36
CA THR A 68 -0.05 -16.90 3.50
C THR A 68 -0.91 -17.97 4.16
N ASP A 69 -2.07 -17.61 4.71
CA ASP A 69 -3.02 -18.54 5.30
C ASP A 69 -3.88 -19.24 4.22
N MET A 70 -4.46 -20.39 4.60
CA MET A 70 -5.31 -21.23 3.77
C MET A 70 -6.77 -21.24 4.26
N ASP A 71 -7.22 -20.12 4.86
CA ASP A 71 -8.61 -19.94 5.28
C ASP A 71 -9.58 -20.22 4.13
N THR A 72 -10.74 -20.81 4.45
CA THR A 72 -11.88 -20.88 3.53
C THR A 72 -12.32 -19.48 3.14
N LEU A 73 -12.56 -19.29 1.85
CA LEU A 73 -13.02 -18.06 1.25
C LEU A 73 -14.38 -18.25 0.59
N TYR A 74 -15.09 -17.14 0.47
CA TYR A 74 -16.40 -17.08 -0.14
C TYR A 74 -16.43 -16.02 -1.23
N ARG A 75 -17.23 -16.27 -2.27
CA ARG A 75 -17.48 -15.29 -3.34
C ARG A 75 -18.95 -15.33 -3.74
N GLY A 76 -19.62 -14.18 -3.69
CA GLY A 76 -20.90 -14.00 -4.36
C GLY A 76 -20.69 -13.85 -5.87
N ASP A 77 -21.42 -14.61 -6.68
CA ASP A 77 -21.37 -14.48 -8.12
C ASP A 77 -22.02 -13.15 -8.57
N THR A 78 -21.19 -12.23 -9.06
CA THR A 78 -21.63 -10.96 -9.66
C THR A 78 -21.61 -11.00 -11.19
N THR A 79 -20.99 -12.02 -11.76
CA THR A 79 -20.71 -12.21 -13.19
C THR A 79 -21.78 -13.02 -13.90
N GLY A 80 -22.59 -13.78 -13.16
CA GLY A 80 -23.58 -14.69 -13.74
C GLY A 80 -22.93 -15.95 -14.35
N GLN A 81 -21.77 -16.35 -13.81
CA GLN A 81 -21.12 -17.59 -14.23
C GLN A 81 -21.89 -18.82 -13.75
N GLY A 82 -22.59 -18.73 -12.61
CA GLY A 82 -23.32 -19.85 -12.03
C GLY A 82 -22.42 -21.07 -11.82
N LEU A 83 -22.93 -22.25 -12.17
CA LEU A 83 -22.18 -23.51 -11.99
C LEU A 83 -21.05 -23.69 -13.02
N ASP A 84 -21.00 -22.92 -14.11
CA ASP A 84 -19.89 -22.96 -15.07
C ASP A 84 -18.55 -22.60 -14.42
N ALA A 85 -18.59 -21.90 -13.27
CA ALA A 85 -17.39 -21.60 -12.49
C ALA A 85 -16.64 -22.87 -12.02
N PHE A 86 -17.31 -24.01 -11.90
CA PHE A 86 -16.65 -25.29 -11.55
C PHE A 86 -15.69 -25.78 -12.63
N GLU A 87 -15.99 -25.49 -13.90
CA GLU A 87 -15.16 -25.85 -15.04
C GLU A 87 -14.20 -24.71 -15.40
N LYS A 88 -14.74 -23.50 -15.57
CA LYS A 88 -14.01 -22.33 -16.08
C LYS A 88 -13.24 -21.58 -15.00
N GLY A 89 -13.52 -21.82 -13.71
CA GLY A 89 -13.01 -21.03 -12.60
C GLY A 89 -13.84 -19.77 -12.31
N MET A 90 -13.50 -19.11 -11.20
CA MET A 90 -14.02 -17.78 -10.85
C MET A 90 -13.28 -16.74 -11.69
N LEU A 91 -13.83 -16.46 -12.86
CA LEU A 91 -13.21 -15.59 -13.85
C LEU A 91 -13.36 -14.12 -13.44
N PRO A 92 -12.34 -13.30 -13.70
CA PRO A 92 -12.45 -11.87 -13.50
C PRO A 92 -13.33 -11.24 -14.59
N LYS A 93 -13.83 -10.01 -14.36
CA LYS A 93 -14.71 -9.33 -15.33
C LYS A 93 -14.01 -8.91 -16.62
N ALA A 94 -12.68 -9.02 -16.67
CA ALA A 94 -11.86 -8.78 -17.86
C ALA A 94 -12.12 -9.76 -19.03
N VAL A 95 -12.70 -10.94 -18.80
CA VAL A 95 -12.82 -12.03 -19.81
C VAL A 95 -13.66 -11.67 -21.06
N GLY A 96 -14.39 -10.57 -21.05
CA GLY A 96 -15.11 -10.04 -22.23
C GLY A 96 -14.60 -8.71 -22.76
N VAL A 97 -13.46 -8.22 -22.25
CA VAL A 97 -12.91 -6.89 -22.53
C VAL A 97 -11.57 -7.04 -23.26
N PRO A 98 -11.28 -6.22 -24.29
CA PRO A 98 -9.97 -6.22 -24.95
C PRO A 98 -8.81 -6.08 -23.95
N GLU A 99 -7.71 -6.82 -24.14
CA GLU A 99 -6.60 -6.88 -23.17
C GLU A 99 -5.90 -5.52 -22.91
N ASN A 100 -5.91 -4.64 -23.91
CA ASN A 100 -5.42 -3.26 -23.80
C ASN A 100 -6.28 -2.39 -22.86
N GLU A 101 -7.50 -2.82 -22.55
CA GLU A 101 -8.43 -2.14 -21.65
C GLU A 101 -8.51 -2.80 -20.26
N TRP A 102 -7.74 -3.88 -20.03
CA TRP A 102 -7.72 -4.54 -18.73
C TRP A 102 -7.18 -3.64 -17.62
N ILE A 103 -7.86 -3.66 -16.48
CA ILE A 103 -7.51 -2.87 -15.30
C ILE A 103 -6.68 -3.73 -14.35
N TYR A 104 -5.41 -3.36 -14.20
CA TYR A 104 -4.46 -4.00 -13.29
C TYR A 104 -4.20 -3.20 -12.00
N ASP A 105 -4.82 -2.04 -11.89
CA ASP A 105 -4.69 -1.21 -10.70
C ASP A 105 -5.58 -1.73 -9.58
N TRP A 106 -4.95 -2.37 -8.59
CA TRP A 106 -5.66 -2.93 -7.45
C TRP A 106 -6.36 -1.86 -6.60
N ILE A 107 -5.88 -0.61 -6.57
CA ILE A 107 -6.50 0.44 -5.77
C ILE A 107 -7.80 0.91 -6.41
N THR A 108 -7.85 1.00 -7.74
CA THR A 108 -9.00 1.56 -8.47
C THR A 108 -9.98 0.50 -8.98
N HIS A 109 -9.65 -0.80 -8.90
CA HIS A 109 -10.53 -1.87 -9.41
C HIS A 109 -11.84 -2.07 -8.65
N ALA A 110 -11.99 -1.45 -7.47
CA ALA A 110 -13.17 -1.41 -6.59
C ALA A 110 -14.24 -2.48 -6.91
N SER A 111 -14.17 -3.64 -6.24
CA SER A 111 -15.06 -4.82 -6.14
C SER A 111 -16.14 -5.04 -7.22
N GLY A 112 -15.91 -4.61 -8.47
CA GLY A 112 -17.01 -4.50 -9.42
C GLY A 112 -16.72 -3.81 -10.76
N SER A 113 -15.62 -3.07 -10.90
CA SER A 113 -15.27 -2.39 -12.15
C SER A 113 -15.28 -3.34 -13.36
N ALA A 114 -15.92 -2.91 -14.46
CA ALA A 114 -15.82 -3.63 -15.73
C ALA A 114 -14.35 -3.69 -16.16
N GLY A 115 -13.91 -4.81 -16.76
CA GLY A 115 -12.52 -4.94 -17.24
C GLY A 115 -11.46 -5.22 -16.17
N THR A 116 -11.83 -5.34 -14.89
CA THR A 116 -10.89 -5.74 -13.82
C THR A 116 -10.33 -7.14 -14.04
N VAL A 117 -9.02 -7.32 -13.85
CA VAL A 117 -8.35 -8.62 -13.85
C VAL A 117 -8.49 -9.37 -12.52
N PHE A 118 -9.07 -8.74 -11.50
CA PHE A 118 -9.19 -9.31 -10.16
C PHE A 118 -10.55 -10.01 -9.96
N SER A 119 -10.53 -11.20 -9.36
CA SER A 119 -11.71 -11.81 -8.74
C SER A 119 -11.69 -11.55 -7.24
N SER A 120 -12.53 -10.60 -6.79
CA SER A 120 -12.72 -10.29 -5.36
C SER A 120 -13.46 -11.41 -4.62
N THR A 121 -12.96 -11.76 -3.44
CA THR A 121 -13.52 -12.79 -2.56
C THR A 121 -13.43 -12.31 -1.12
N THR A 122 -14.03 -13.00 -0.15
CA THR A 122 -14.07 -12.54 1.24
C THR A 122 -14.00 -13.71 2.21
N ARG A 123 -13.43 -13.48 3.39
CA ARG A 123 -13.52 -14.43 4.52
C ARG A 123 -14.92 -14.47 5.14
N SER A 124 -15.79 -13.52 4.83
CA SER A 124 -17.15 -13.42 5.39
C SER A 124 -18.20 -13.99 4.45
N LEU A 125 -18.81 -15.10 4.85
CA LEU A 125 -19.94 -15.71 4.14
C LEU A 125 -21.12 -14.72 3.97
N ALA A 126 -21.40 -13.91 4.99
CA ALA A 126 -22.48 -12.93 4.95
C ALA A 126 -22.23 -11.85 3.88
N TRP A 127 -20.99 -11.38 3.73
CA TRP A 127 -20.65 -10.42 2.68
C TRP A 127 -20.74 -11.05 1.30
N ALA A 128 -20.23 -12.28 1.13
CA ALA A 128 -20.37 -12.99 -0.13
C ALA A 128 -21.83 -13.17 -0.54
N GLN A 129 -22.71 -13.53 0.41
CA GLN A 129 -24.15 -13.66 0.17
C GLN A 129 -24.79 -12.32 -0.21
N ASN A 130 -24.42 -11.23 0.44
CA ASN A 130 -24.94 -9.89 0.14
C ASN A 130 -24.63 -9.43 -1.31
N TYR A 131 -23.47 -9.80 -1.85
CA TYR A 131 -23.08 -9.45 -3.22
C TYR A 131 -23.53 -10.44 -4.30
N ALA A 132 -24.00 -11.64 -3.91
CA ALA A 132 -24.39 -12.66 -4.85
C ALA A 132 -25.67 -12.29 -5.62
N LYS A 133 -25.67 -12.52 -6.93
CA LYS A 133 -26.91 -12.49 -7.73
C LYS A 133 -27.73 -13.76 -7.51
N GLU A 134 -27.08 -14.91 -7.50
CA GLU A 134 -27.73 -16.22 -7.39
C GLU A 134 -26.89 -17.21 -6.57
N TRP A 135 -25.59 -17.30 -6.84
CA TRP A 135 -24.70 -18.29 -6.24
C TRP A 135 -23.68 -17.67 -5.29
N VAL A 136 -23.41 -18.37 -4.19
CA VAL A 136 -22.30 -18.12 -3.27
C VAL A 136 -21.35 -19.30 -3.35
N TYR A 137 -20.12 -19.07 -3.79
CA TYR A 137 -19.08 -20.08 -3.86
C TYR A 137 -18.36 -20.17 -2.52
N GLU A 138 -18.05 -21.40 -2.09
CA GLU A 138 -17.09 -21.71 -1.02
C GLU A 138 -15.87 -22.36 -1.66
N PHE A 139 -14.67 -21.85 -1.35
CA PHE A 139 -13.44 -22.32 -1.96
C PHE A 139 -12.24 -22.11 -1.05
N THR A 140 -11.14 -22.80 -1.37
CA THR A 140 -9.84 -22.60 -0.72
C THR A 140 -8.77 -22.57 -1.80
N ALA A 141 -7.95 -21.52 -1.82
CA ALA A 141 -6.83 -21.37 -2.74
C ALA A 141 -5.67 -20.68 -2.03
N PRO A 142 -4.41 -20.99 -2.38
CA PRO A 142 -3.27 -20.25 -1.86
C PRO A 142 -3.19 -18.85 -2.48
N HIS A 143 -2.43 -17.98 -1.83
CA HIS A 143 -2.21 -16.59 -2.25
C HIS A 143 -3.50 -15.76 -2.26
N GLY A 144 -3.52 -14.73 -3.10
CA GLY A 144 -4.50 -13.65 -3.08
C GLY A 144 -3.99 -12.44 -2.30
N ILE A 145 -4.33 -11.26 -2.81
CA ILE A 145 -3.98 -9.99 -2.19
C ILE A 145 -4.92 -9.76 -1.01
N ASP A 146 -4.39 -9.65 0.20
CA ASP A 146 -5.19 -9.36 1.40
C ASP A 146 -5.40 -7.86 1.56
N GLN A 147 -6.66 -7.45 1.48
CA GLN A 147 -7.04 -6.05 1.53
C GLN A 147 -6.67 -5.35 2.84
N VAL A 148 -6.77 -6.05 3.97
CA VAL A 148 -6.56 -5.44 5.29
C VAL A 148 -5.10 -5.00 5.47
N PRO A 149 -4.09 -5.89 5.37
CA PRO A 149 -2.69 -5.50 5.49
C PRO A 149 -2.16 -4.74 4.26
N SER A 150 -2.84 -4.80 3.10
CA SER A 150 -2.49 -3.97 1.93
C SER A 150 -3.03 -2.53 2.03
N GLY A 151 -3.90 -2.24 3.00
CA GLY A 151 -4.45 -0.91 3.22
C GLY A 151 -5.58 -0.50 2.27
N GLY A 152 -6.37 -1.46 1.75
CA GLY A 152 -7.45 -1.18 0.81
C GLY A 152 -8.70 -0.51 1.44
N PRO A 153 -9.65 -0.03 0.61
CA PRO A 153 -10.75 0.86 1.03
C PRO A 153 -11.70 0.28 2.06
N PHE A 154 -11.95 -1.02 2.01
CA PHE A 154 -13.04 -1.66 2.74
C PHE A 154 -12.51 -2.76 3.67
N PRO A 155 -11.70 -2.44 4.70
CA PRO A 155 -11.07 -3.47 5.54
C PRO A 155 -12.09 -4.38 6.25
N ARG A 156 -13.33 -3.91 6.46
CA ARG A 156 -14.43 -4.69 7.05
C ARG A 156 -14.92 -5.84 6.15
N ASP A 157 -14.68 -5.75 4.85
CA ASP A 157 -15.10 -6.78 3.90
C ASP A 157 -14.15 -7.98 3.93
N GLN A 158 -12.97 -7.83 4.56
CA GLN A 158 -11.93 -8.86 4.63
C GLN A 158 -11.65 -9.47 3.24
N GLU A 159 -11.59 -8.58 2.23
CA GLU A 159 -11.46 -8.96 0.83
C GLU A 159 -10.10 -9.61 0.56
N ILE A 160 -10.13 -10.71 -0.20
CA ILE A 160 -8.98 -11.29 -0.87
C ILE A 160 -9.19 -11.17 -2.38
N SER A 161 -8.33 -10.41 -3.06
CA SER A 161 -8.40 -10.21 -4.51
C SER A 161 -7.45 -11.18 -5.22
N PHE A 162 -7.96 -11.97 -6.17
CA PHE A 162 -7.14 -12.89 -6.98
C PHE A 162 -6.93 -12.36 -8.39
N PRO A 163 -5.72 -11.92 -8.76
CA PRO A 163 -5.41 -11.54 -10.13
C PRO A 163 -5.52 -12.74 -11.07
N GLY A 164 -6.22 -12.57 -12.18
CA GLY A 164 -6.53 -13.65 -13.13
C GLY A 164 -7.62 -14.61 -12.64
N GLY A 165 -8.23 -14.37 -11.49
CA GLY A 165 -9.26 -15.23 -10.93
C GLY A 165 -8.72 -16.47 -10.24
N VAL A 166 -9.60 -17.47 -10.04
CA VAL A 166 -9.27 -18.72 -9.34
C VAL A 166 -9.80 -19.91 -10.14
N LYS A 167 -8.94 -20.88 -10.45
CA LYS A 167 -9.34 -22.08 -11.21
C LYS A 167 -10.45 -22.86 -10.51
N GLY A 168 -11.32 -23.48 -11.31
CA GLY A 168 -12.54 -24.14 -10.84
C GLY A 168 -12.29 -25.26 -9.85
N HIS A 169 -11.18 -25.98 -9.95
CA HIS A 169 -10.85 -27.07 -9.03
C HIS A 169 -10.55 -26.61 -7.59
N PHE A 170 -10.33 -25.32 -7.33
CA PHE A 170 -10.24 -24.81 -5.96
C PHE A 170 -11.62 -24.53 -5.32
N ILE A 171 -12.67 -24.48 -6.14
CA ILE A 171 -14.05 -24.27 -5.68
C ILE A 171 -14.58 -25.57 -5.13
N LYS A 172 -14.97 -25.59 -3.86
CA LYS A 172 -15.51 -26.76 -3.20
C LYS A 172 -16.98 -26.97 -3.55
N GLN A 173 -17.77 -25.89 -3.49
CA GLN A 173 -19.20 -25.93 -3.75
C GLN A 173 -19.76 -24.54 -4.07
N ALA A 174 -20.98 -24.51 -4.60
CA ALA A 174 -21.79 -23.31 -4.81
C ALA A 174 -23.14 -23.51 -4.13
N CYS A 175 -23.57 -22.55 -3.31
CA CYS A 175 -24.87 -22.58 -2.63
C CYS A 175 -25.76 -21.44 -3.12
N HIS A 176 -27.07 -21.67 -3.17
CA HIS A 176 -28.01 -20.63 -3.58
C HIS A 176 -28.03 -19.50 -2.55
N LYS A 177 -28.00 -18.24 -3.00
CA LYS A 177 -27.87 -17.08 -2.09
C LYS A 177 -29.01 -16.99 -1.09
N ASP A 178 -30.22 -17.36 -1.49
CA ASP A 178 -31.41 -17.27 -0.63
C ASP A 178 -31.57 -18.47 0.31
N ASP A 179 -30.76 -19.51 0.12
CA ASP A 179 -30.81 -20.74 0.91
C ASP A 179 -29.45 -21.45 0.87
N LEU A 180 -28.60 -21.12 1.83
CA LEU A 180 -27.23 -21.65 1.91
C LEU A 180 -27.17 -23.15 2.24
N ALA A 181 -28.31 -23.82 2.51
CA ALA A 181 -28.37 -25.28 2.58
C ALA A 181 -28.51 -25.92 1.19
N LYS A 182 -28.97 -25.18 0.18
CA LYS A 182 -29.11 -25.67 -1.21
C LYS A 182 -27.79 -25.50 -1.97
N CYS A 183 -26.88 -26.42 -1.73
CA CYS A 183 -25.58 -26.44 -2.39
C CYS A 183 -25.51 -27.42 -3.56
N ARG A 184 -24.55 -27.15 -4.44
CA ARG A 184 -24.06 -28.03 -5.49
C ARG A 184 -22.57 -28.27 -5.23
N PRO A 185 -22.15 -29.51 -4.92
CA PRO A 185 -20.73 -29.81 -4.76
C PRO A 185 -20.04 -29.74 -6.12
N ASN A 186 -18.80 -29.28 -6.14
CA ASN A 186 -17.99 -29.32 -7.35
C ASN A 186 -17.35 -30.71 -7.50
N PRO A 187 -17.69 -31.49 -8.54
CA PRO A 187 -17.10 -32.82 -8.75
C PRO A 187 -15.59 -32.76 -9.04
N ASN A 188 -15.08 -31.60 -9.46
CA ASN A 188 -13.68 -31.39 -9.82
C ASN A 188 -12.85 -30.77 -8.68
N TYR A 189 -13.40 -30.62 -7.48
CA TYR A 189 -12.70 -30.01 -6.36
C TYR A 189 -11.42 -30.80 -6.00
N ARG A 190 -10.32 -30.06 -5.83
CA ARG A 190 -9.04 -30.54 -5.35
C ARG A 190 -8.57 -29.61 -4.25
N ALA A 191 -8.33 -30.17 -3.07
CA ALA A 191 -7.80 -29.39 -1.96
C ALA A 191 -6.42 -28.81 -2.35
N PRO A 192 -6.18 -27.51 -2.12
CA PRO A 192 -4.90 -26.90 -2.40
C PRO A 192 -3.80 -27.46 -1.49
N THR A 193 -2.59 -27.53 -2.02
CA THR A 193 -1.40 -27.98 -1.28
C THR A 193 -0.66 -26.82 -0.61
N GLY A 194 -0.93 -25.58 -1.03
CA GLY A 194 -0.20 -24.38 -0.61
C GLY A 194 1.10 -24.16 -1.38
N ARG A 195 1.44 -25.04 -2.33
CA ARG A 195 2.67 -24.98 -3.13
C ARG A 195 2.43 -24.48 -4.56
N GLU A 196 1.17 -24.28 -4.93
CA GLU A 196 0.77 -23.75 -6.23
C GLU A 196 1.34 -22.34 -6.40
N SER A 197 1.87 -22.01 -7.59
CA SER A 197 2.22 -20.63 -7.91
C SER A 197 0.97 -19.77 -8.10
N MET A 198 1.11 -18.44 -8.12
CA MET A 198 -0.01 -17.55 -8.43
C MET A 198 -0.59 -17.83 -9.82
N GLN A 199 0.25 -18.21 -10.78
CA GLN A 199 -0.16 -18.62 -12.13
C GLN A 199 -0.88 -19.97 -12.15
N ASP A 200 -0.52 -20.89 -11.24
CA ASP A 200 -1.24 -22.15 -11.07
C ASP A 200 -2.64 -21.92 -10.50
N VAL A 201 -2.85 -20.85 -9.72
CA VAL A 201 -4.16 -20.45 -9.19
C VAL A 201 -5.00 -19.70 -10.22
N ALA A 202 -4.40 -18.79 -10.99
CA ALA A 202 -5.09 -17.90 -11.91
C ALA A 202 -5.90 -18.66 -12.99
N ALA A 203 -7.18 -18.32 -13.14
CA ALA A 203 -8.05 -18.92 -14.15
C ALA A 203 -7.77 -18.40 -15.57
N ILE A 204 -7.19 -17.21 -15.71
CA ILE A 204 -6.74 -16.64 -16.98
C ILE A 204 -5.29 -16.18 -16.91
N SER A 205 -4.64 -16.09 -18.08
CA SER A 205 -3.32 -15.46 -18.19
C SER A 205 -3.44 -13.97 -17.90
N ILE A 206 -2.54 -13.44 -17.08
CA ILE A 206 -2.43 -12.01 -16.79
C ILE A 206 -0.97 -11.60 -16.79
N ASN A 207 -0.71 -10.34 -17.12
CA ASN A 207 0.61 -9.75 -17.00
C ASN A 207 0.84 -9.26 -15.55
N TRP A 208 1.56 -10.06 -14.77
CA TRP A 208 1.93 -9.73 -13.38
C TRP A 208 2.73 -8.43 -13.28
N SER A 209 3.47 -8.05 -14.33
CA SER A 209 4.25 -6.80 -14.35
C SER A 209 3.42 -5.53 -14.45
N ARG A 210 2.11 -5.65 -14.71
CA ARG A 210 1.18 -4.52 -14.76
C ARG A 210 0.41 -4.34 -13.44
N LEU A 211 0.48 -5.29 -12.51
CA LEU A 211 -0.23 -5.20 -11.23
C LEU A 211 0.34 -4.07 -10.39
N THR A 212 -0.53 -3.18 -9.92
CA THR A 212 -0.17 -2.10 -9.00
C THR A 212 -1.00 -2.25 -7.72
N PRO A 213 -0.58 -1.69 -6.56
CA PRO A 213 0.26 -0.53 -6.30
C PRO A 213 1.72 -0.68 -6.73
N PRO A 214 2.34 0.38 -7.29
CA PRO A 214 3.75 0.37 -7.67
C PRO A 214 4.68 0.23 -6.45
N GLU A 215 5.84 -0.35 -6.71
CA GLU A 215 6.96 -0.63 -5.80
C GLU A 215 7.54 0.64 -5.15
N GLY A 216 7.93 0.54 -3.87
CA GLY A 216 8.78 1.52 -3.19
C GLY A 216 8.17 2.91 -3.01
N LEU A 217 8.84 3.74 -2.21
CA LEU A 217 8.45 5.13 -2.03
C LEU A 217 8.88 5.95 -3.26
N ALA A 218 7.92 6.59 -3.95
CA ALA A 218 8.20 7.50 -5.05
C ALA A 218 8.70 8.85 -4.50
N TRP A 219 10.01 8.92 -4.25
CA TRP A 219 10.66 10.12 -3.77
C TRP A 219 10.90 11.13 -4.88
N VAL A 220 10.59 12.39 -4.59
CA VAL A 220 10.88 13.52 -5.45
C VAL A 220 11.72 14.54 -4.71
N THR A 221 12.65 15.18 -5.42
CA THR A 221 13.32 16.39 -4.93
C THR A 221 12.54 17.60 -5.42
N THR A 222 12.05 18.42 -4.50
CA THR A 222 11.18 19.55 -4.85
C THR A 222 11.99 20.65 -5.53
N LYS A 223 11.46 21.24 -6.60
CA LYS A 223 12.10 22.40 -7.26
C LYS A 223 11.74 23.73 -6.61
N GLN A 224 10.59 23.77 -5.95
CA GLN A 224 10.02 24.95 -5.30
C GLN A 224 9.64 24.62 -3.85
N SER A 225 9.33 25.66 -3.07
CA SER A 225 8.83 25.49 -1.71
C SER A 225 7.56 24.64 -1.70
N LEU A 226 7.40 23.82 -0.66
CA LEU A 226 6.14 23.17 -0.35
C LEU A 226 5.53 23.81 0.90
N TRP A 227 4.23 23.64 1.07
CA TRP A 227 3.48 24.22 2.19
C TRP A 227 3.00 23.09 3.11
N ALA A 228 3.84 22.75 4.09
CA ALA A 228 3.55 21.74 5.09
C ALA A 228 2.44 22.21 6.03
N VAL A 229 1.53 21.31 6.40
CA VAL A 229 0.43 21.63 7.29
C VAL A 229 0.59 20.94 8.64
N GLY A 230 0.10 21.60 9.68
CA GLY A 230 0.08 21.03 11.03
C GLY A 230 -1.11 21.49 11.86
N SER A 231 -1.52 20.67 12.83
CA SER A 231 -2.56 21.02 13.82
C SER A 231 -2.26 20.35 15.15
N THR A 232 -2.93 20.78 16.22
CA THR A 232 -2.74 20.21 17.56
C THR A 232 -3.21 18.76 17.63
N THR A 233 -4.03 18.33 16.65
CA THR A 233 -4.48 16.96 16.49
C THR A 233 -3.36 16.04 15.97
N ILE A 234 -2.44 16.56 15.15
CA ILE A 234 -1.48 15.73 14.39
C ILE A 234 0.00 15.99 14.74
N ASN A 235 0.33 17.13 15.34
CA ASN A 235 1.69 17.45 15.73
C ASN A 235 1.79 17.80 17.23
N PRO A 236 2.79 17.24 17.96
CA PRO A 236 3.08 17.61 19.35
C PRO A 236 3.78 18.96 19.49
N VAL A 237 4.38 19.46 18.42
CA VAL A 237 5.15 20.70 18.38
C VAL A 237 4.60 21.57 17.26
N GLN A 238 4.44 22.86 17.52
CA GLN A 238 3.86 23.83 16.57
C GLN A 238 4.57 25.19 16.62
N GLY A 239 4.21 26.06 15.69
CA GLY A 239 4.66 27.45 15.66
C GLY A 239 6.18 27.57 15.62
N ALA A 240 6.74 28.53 16.37
CA ALA A 240 8.17 28.78 16.42
C ALA A 240 9.00 27.55 16.85
N ASP A 241 8.44 26.72 17.75
CA ASP A 241 9.14 25.52 18.22
C ASP A 241 9.31 24.50 17.10
N ALA A 242 8.37 24.42 16.16
CA ALA A 242 8.50 23.53 15.00
C ALA A 242 9.61 23.99 14.05
N LEU A 243 9.81 25.32 13.88
CA LEU A 243 10.93 25.84 13.08
C LEU A 243 12.29 25.48 13.69
N SER A 244 12.39 25.38 15.01
CA SER A 244 13.67 25.05 15.67
C SER A 244 13.89 23.55 15.79
N ASN A 245 12.85 22.82 16.23
CA ASN A 245 12.96 21.41 16.63
C ASN A 245 12.47 20.43 15.56
N GLY A 246 11.87 20.95 14.48
CA GLY A 246 11.22 20.16 13.44
C GLY A 246 9.73 19.96 13.69
N LEU A 247 8.99 19.78 12.59
CA LEU A 247 7.59 19.43 12.60
C LEU A 247 7.47 17.91 12.48
N ARG A 248 7.00 17.24 13.54
CA ARG A 248 6.87 15.77 13.59
C ARG A 248 5.44 15.35 13.89
N GLY A 249 5.13 14.09 13.63
CA GLY A 249 3.87 13.48 14.04
C GLY A 249 3.85 13.11 15.54
N TRP A 250 2.73 12.57 16.00
CA TRP A 250 2.54 12.09 17.39
C TRP A 250 3.16 10.72 17.69
N ASN A 251 3.51 9.94 16.66
CA ASN A 251 4.17 8.65 16.86
C ASN A 251 5.19 8.36 15.76
N SER A 252 5.95 7.30 15.97
CA SER A 252 6.98 6.82 15.06
C SER A 252 6.55 5.54 14.31
N LEU A 253 5.24 5.30 14.22
CA LEU A 253 4.73 4.10 13.56
C LEU A 253 4.81 4.24 12.04
N PRO A 254 5.06 3.15 11.29
CA PRO A 254 4.99 3.17 9.83
C PRO A 254 3.60 3.64 9.38
N PRO A 255 3.50 4.73 8.58
CA PRO A 255 2.21 5.22 8.18
C PRO A 255 1.64 4.43 7.00
N SER A 256 0.32 4.45 6.86
CA SER A 256 -0.31 4.18 5.57
C SER A 256 -0.38 5.49 4.80
N LEU A 257 0.31 5.61 3.67
CA LEU A 257 0.29 6.83 2.85
C LEU A 257 -1.14 7.18 2.44
N ARG A 258 -1.98 6.18 2.21
CA ARG A 258 -3.39 6.36 1.88
C ARG A 258 -4.19 7.14 2.93
N SER A 259 -3.77 7.08 4.19
CA SER A 259 -4.37 7.88 5.27
C SER A 259 -4.06 9.37 5.14
N ALA A 260 -3.12 9.80 4.28
CA ALA A 260 -2.85 11.21 4.00
C ALA A 260 -4.05 11.96 3.39
N ARG A 261 -5.08 11.24 2.90
CA ARG A 261 -6.37 11.83 2.51
C ARG A 261 -7.15 12.39 3.71
N TRP A 262 -6.91 11.85 4.89
CA TRP A 262 -7.57 12.20 6.14
C TRP A 262 -6.51 12.57 7.16
N LEU A 263 -5.97 13.78 7.02
CA LEU A 263 -4.76 14.22 7.72
C LEU A 263 -4.83 14.08 9.24
N GLU A 264 -5.98 14.38 9.82
CA GLU A 264 -6.22 14.25 11.27
C GLU A 264 -6.62 12.84 11.74
N ASP A 265 -6.57 11.84 10.85
CA ASP A 265 -6.78 10.45 11.21
C ASP A 265 -5.64 9.91 12.10
N SER A 266 -6.00 9.13 13.12
CA SER A 266 -5.05 8.54 14.06
C SER A 266 -3.98 7.63 13.42
N THR A 267 -4.20 7.16 12.20
CA THR A 267 -3.30 6.28 11.46
C THR A 267 -2.24 7.02 10.63
N ALA A 268 -2.37 8.34 10.45
CA ALA A 268 -1.41 9.18 9.72
C ALA A 268 -0.29 9.77 10.62
N ARG A 269 -0.24 9.38 11.91
CA ARG A 269 0.45 10.10 12.99
C ARG A 269 1.97 10.16 12.94
N SER A 270 2.64 9.65 11.91
CA SER A 270 4.08 9.87 11.65
C SER A 270 4.34 10.70 10.39
N LEU A 271 3.29 11.10 9.66
CA LEU A 271 3.38 11.91 8.45
C LEU A 271 3.25 13.40 8.77
N VAL A 272 4.01 14.21 8.04
CA VAL A 272 3.69 15.62 7.81
C VAL A 272 3.37 15.78 6.33
N VAL A 273 2.17 16.25 6.01
CA VAL A 273 1.78 16.48 4.63
C VAL A 273 2.04 17.92 4.25
N ALA A 274 2.44 18.11 3.00
CA ALA A 274 2.62 19.41 2.40
C ALA A 274 1.93 19.49 1.05
N PHE A 275 1.61 20.70 0.64
CA PHE A 275 1.00 20.96 -0.66
C PHE A 275 1.94 21.76 -1.53
N ARG A 276 1.87 21.53 -2.84
CA ARG A 276 2.54 22.34 -3.85
C ARG A 276 2.10 23.79 -3.75
N ASP A 277 0.78 23.98 -3.66
CA ASP A 277 0.14 25.29 -3.69
C ASP A 277 -0.23 25.74 -2.28
N TYR A 278 0.10 26.99 -1.96
CA TYR A 278 -0.21 27.59 -0.68
C TYR A 278 -1.73 27.65 -0.42
N SER A 279 -2.52 27.87 -1.46
CA SER A 279 -3.98 27.92 -1.38
C SER A 279 -4.58 26.61 -0.86
N GLU A 280 -4.02 25.46 -1.26
CA GLU A 280 -4.45 24.15 -0.79
C GLU A 280 -4.12 23.93 0.69
N ALA A 281 -2.89 24.29 1.09
CA ALA A 281 -2.49 24.22 2.50
C ALA A 281 -3.35 25.14 3.39
N LYS A 282 -3.67 26.35 2.90
CA LYS A 282 -4.57 27.30 3.56
C LYS A 282 -6.00 26.77 3.63
N LEU A 283 -6.52 26.21 2.54
CA LEU A 283 -7.86 25.62 2.50
C LEU A 283 -7.95 24.49 3.52
N TRP A 284 -6.95 23.61 3.58
CA TRP A 284 -6.89 22.58 4.62
C TRP A 284 -6.92 23.20 6.03
N ALA A 285 -6.04 24.15 6.33
CA ALA A 285 -5.92 24.74 7.66
C ALA A 285 -7.20 25.46 8.11
N THR A 286 -7.92 26.10 7.19
CA THR A 286 -9.11 26.89 7.49
C THR A 286 -10.41 26.08 7.44
N GLN A 287 -10.50 25.09 6.56
CA GLN A 287 -11.75 24.38 6.27
C GLN A 287 -11.76 22.91 6.71
N GLU A 288 -10.60 22.27 6.88
CA GLU A 288 -10.54 20.82 7.13
C GLU A 288 -10.01 20.49 8.50
N ALA A 289 -8.92 21.14 8.93
CA ALA A 289 -8.40 21.00 10.28
C ALA A 289 -9.48 21.32 11.31
N LYS A 290 -9.66 20.47 12.33
CA LYS A 290 -10.78 20.58 13.27
C LYS A 290 -10.85 21.93 13.99
N ASN A 291 -9.70 22.46 14.38
CA ASN A 291 -9.58 23.68 15.19
C ASN A 291 -8.74 24.78 14.52
N GLY A 292 -8.64 24.76 13.20
CA GLY A 292 -7.62 25.55 12.52
C GLY A 292 -6.26 24.84 12.51
N GLY A 293 -5.26 25.46 11.88
CA GLY A 293 -3.96 24.84 11.69
C GLY A 293 -2.86 25.83 11.34
N TRP A 294 -1.66 25.30 11.27
CA TRP A 294 -0.46 25.98 10.81
C TRP A 294 -0.13 25.58 9.38
N VAL A 295 0.36 26.54 8.61
CA VAL A 295 0.94 26.34 7.29
C VAL A 295 2.39 26.78 7.34
N TYR A 296 3.32 25.86 7.12
CA TYR A 296 4.77 26.06 7.15
C TYR A 296 5.33 26.00 5.73
N GLU A 297 6.19 26.96 5.40
CA GLU A 297 6.96 26.91 4.17
C GLU A 297 8.18 26.00 4.37
N VAL A 298 8.28 24.98 3.52
CA VAL A 298 9.40 24.04 3.47
C VAL A 298 10.35 24.47 2.36
N ARG A 299 11.65 24.46 2.64
CA ARG A 299 12.69 24.82 1.66
C ARG A 299 12.57 24.03 0.35
N PRO A 300 12.83 24.66 -0.81
CA PRO A 300 13.09 23.95 -2.05
C PRO A 300 14.24 22.96 -1.91
N ASN A 301 14.35 22.02 -2.86
CA ASN A 301 15.31 20.90 -2.84
C ASN A 301 15.16 19.97 -1.63
N SER A 302 13.99 19.99 -0.99
CA SER A 302 13.65 19.01 0.03
C SER A 302 13.14 17.74 -0.65
N VAL A 303 13.51 16.60 -0.11
CA VAL A 303 13.08 15.30 -0.63
C VAL A 303 11.80 14.89 0.09
N ALA A 304 10.77 14.53 -0.66
CA ALA A 304 9.45 14.13 -0.14
C ALA A 304 8.86 13.00 -0.99
N VAL A 305 7.81 12.35 -0.49
CA VAL A 305 7.06 11.35 -1.24
C VAL A 305 5.90 12.05 -1.97
N ASP A 306 5.80 11.87 -3.29
CA ASP A 306 4.68 12.39 -4.06
C ASP A 306 3.41 11.56 -3.80
N LEU A 307 2.37 12.20 -3.28
CA LEU A 307 1.10 11.57 -2.96
C LEU A 307 0.06 11.76 -4.07
N SER A 308 0.43 12.28 -5.24
CA SER A 308 -0.51 12.51 -6.35
C SER A 308 -0.97 11.22 -7.03
N ILE A 309 -0.41 10.06 -6.64
CA ILE A 309 -0.78 8.74 -7.17
C ILE A 309 -1.95 8.13 -6.38
N PRO A 310 -2.96 7.51 -7.04
CA PRO A 310 -4.16 6.99 -6.37
C PRO A 310 -3.89 6.08 -5.17
N SER A 311 -2.80 5.31 -5.19
CA SER A 311 -2.38 4.41 -4.12
C SER A 311 -1.91 5.14 -2.86
N ALA A 312 -1.25 6.30 -2.99
CA ALA A 312 -0.65 7.05 -1.88
C ALA A 312 -1.50 8.26 -1.44
N GLY A 313 -2.33 8.83 -2.32
CA GLY A 313 -3.17 9.98 -2.01
C GLY A 313 -3.94 10.41 -3.26
N SER A 314 -5.12 11.00 -3.11
CA SER A 314 -5.89 11.47 -4.29
C SER A 314 -5.89 12.99 -4.40
N ARG A 315 -4.96 13.67 -3.72
CA ARG A 315 -4.80 15.12 -3.79
C ARG A 315 -3.61 15.44 -4.67
N GLU A 316 -3.91 15.97 -5.85
CA GLU A 316 -2.89 16.47 -6.75
C GLU A 316 -2.01 17.50 -6.04
N GLY A 317 -0.69 17.37 -6.19
CA GLY A 317 0.25 18.28 -5.55
C GLY A 317 0.40 18.09 -4.03
N ALA A 318 -0.13 17.02 -3.45
CA ALA A 318 0.16 16.65 -2.07
C ALA A 318 1.46 15.84 -1.97
N TYR A 319 2.20 16.06 -0.88
CA TYR A 319 3.47 15.43 -0.58
C TYR A 319 3.51 14.96 0.87
N ALA A 320 4.23 13.87 1.14
CA ALA A 320 4.47 13.38 2.49
C ALA A 320 5.94 13.48 2.89
N PHE A 321 6.16 13.96 4.12
CA PHE A 321 7.40 13.85 4.86
C PHE A 321 7.22 12.81 5.97
N ILE A 322 7.74 11.60 5.75
CA ILE A 322 7.62 10.47 6.69
C ILE A 322 8.60 10.70 7.85
N GLY A 323 8.10 10.61 9.09
CA GLY A 323 8.86 11.00 10.29
C GLY A 323 8.96 12.52 10.47
N GLY A 324 8.27 13.32 9.65
CA GLY A 324 8.26 14.78 9.75
C GLY A 324 9.41 15.49 9.04
N ILE A 325 9.59 16.76 9.37
CA ILE A 325 10.49 17.72 8.70
C ILE A 325 11.43 18.33 9.74
N LYS A 326 12.75 18.23 9.54
CA LYS A 326 13.76 18.85 10.43
C LYS A 326 13.59 20.38 10.52
N GLY A 327 13.88 20.95 11.69
CA GLY A 327 13.71 22.38 11.99
C GLY A 327 14.40 23.32 10.98
N GLY A 328 15.63 23.03 10.57
CA GLY A 328 16.36 23.86 9.60
C GLY A 328 15.78 23.90 8.17
N LEU A 329 14.78 23.07 7.85
CA LEU A 329 14.12 23.04 6.54
C LEU A 329 12.83 23.85 6.49
N LEU A 330 12.32 24.33 7.63
CA LEU A 330 11.13 25.17 7.72
C LEU A 330 11.55 26.65 7.76
N MET A 331 10.94 27.50 6.93
CA MET A 331 11.36 28.90 6.78
C MET A 331 10.39 29.88 7.44
N ASN A 332 9.11 29.75 7.11
CA ASN A 332 8.03 30.63 7.55
C ASN A 332 6.85 29.78 8.02
N ALA A 333 6.01 30.32 8.91
CA ALA A 333 4.82 29.66 9.39
C ALA A 333 3.67 30.66 9.61
N ARG A 334 2.45 30.22 9.30
CA ARG A 334 1.22 31.01 9.43
C ARG A 334 0.18 30.22 10.19
N ARG A 335 -0.41 30.79 11.24
CA ARG A 335 -1.53 30.18 11.98
C ARG A 335 -2.85 30.68 11.43
N PHE A 336 -3.78 29.76 11.23
CA PHE A 336 -5.15 30.03 10.83
C PHE A 336 -6.13 29.47 11.85
N GLU A 337 -7.20 30.22 12.10
CA GLU A 337 -8.37 29.73 12.83
C GLU A 337 -9.38 29.13 11.86
N LYS A 338 -10.22 28.22 12.37
CA LYS A 338 -11.27 27.57 11.56
C LYS A 338 -12.18 28.63 10.95
N GLY A 339 -12.37 28.57 9.63
CA GLY A 339 -13.23 29.50 8.89
C GLY A 339 -12.66 30.91 8.72
N VAL A 340 -11.47 31.21 9.24
CA VAL A 340 -10.85 32.53 9.14
C VAL A 340 -9.83 32.54 8.00
N SER A 341 -10.07 33.35 6.97
CA SER A 341 -9.23 33.38 5.76
C SER A 341 -7.89 34.09 5.95
N GLN A 342 -7.76 34.96 6.96
CA GLN A 342 -6.52 35.68 7.25
C GLN A 342 -5.70 34.96 8.33
N PRO A 343 -4.36 34.98 8.24
CA PRO A 343 -3.53 34.42 9.28
C PRO A 343 -3.64 35.26 10.55
N VAL A 344 -3.87 34.60 11.67
CA VAL A 344 -3.93 35.22 13.01
C VAL A 344 -2.54 35.33 13.65
N GLU A 345 -1.55 34.65 13.08
CA GLU A 345 -0.16 34.69 13.52
C GLU A 345 0.79 34.37 12.35
N CYS A 346 1.93 35.04 12.31
CA CYS A 346 3.00 34.82 11.34
C CYS A 346 4.36 34.72 12.05
N ILE A 347 5.18 33.73 11.70
CA ILE A 347 6.50 33.46 12.26
C ILE A 347 7.48 33.18 11.10
N GLY A 348 8.71 33.68 11.15
CA GLY A 348 9.72 33.40 10.12
C GLY A 348 10.72 34.53 9.88
N ILE A 349 11.59 34.32 8.90
CA ILE A 349 12.72 35.22 8.56
C ILE A 349 12.21 36.46 7.79
N GLU A 350 11.09 36.35 7.08
CA GLU A 350 10.43 37.45 6.38
C GLU A 350 9.11 37.87 7.06
N LYS A 351 9.18 38.38 8.29
CA LYS A 351 8.00 38.92 9.01
C LYS A 351 7.22 39.96 8.18
N GLU A 352 7.92 40.76 7.38
CA GLU A 352 7.34 41.80 6.52
C GLU A 352 6.52 41.25 5.33
N ALA A 353 6.94 40.14 4.70
CA ALA A 353 6.24 39.57 3.53
C ALA A 353 4.86 38.99 3.91
N CYS A 354 4.73 38.43 5.11
CA CYS A 354 3.46 37.91 5.64
C CYS A 354 2.40 39.01 5.85
N ARG A 355 2.83 40.27 6.03
CA ARG A 355 1.94 41.41 6.31
C ARG A 355 1.49 42.13 5.04
N LEU A 356 2.29 42.09 3.97
CA LEU A 356 2.04 42.84 2.72
C LEU A 356 0.99 42.20 1.80
N GLU A 357 0.80 40.88 1.82
CA GLU A 357 -0.31 40.23 1.10
C GLU A 357 -1.70 40.58 1.69
N ASN A 358 -1.76 41.15 2.90
CA ASN A 358 -3.02 41.64 3.51
C ASN A 358 -3.44 43.03 3.00
N LEU A 359 -2.65 43.68 2.14
CA LEU A 359 -2.94 45.04 1.63
C LEU A 359 -3.45 45.06 0.17
N HIS A 360 -3.51 43.91 -0.50
CA HIS A 360 -3.90 43.81 -1.92
C HIS A 360 -5.06 42.84 -2.22
N GLN A 361 -5.88 42.52 -1.21
CA GLN A 361 -7.28 42.09 -1.42
C GLN A 361 -8.21 43.21 -0.98
#